data_AF-V4JI31-F1
#
_entry.id   AF-V4JI31-F1
#
_cell.length_a   1.000
_cell.length_b   1.000
_cell.length_c   1.000
_cell.angle_alpha   90.00
_cell.angle_beta   90.00
_cell.angle_gamma   90.00
#
_symmetry.space_group_name_H-M   'P 1'
#
loop_
_entity.id
_entity.type
_entity.pdbx_description
1 polymer ?
#
loop_
_entity_poly.entity_id
_entity_poly.type
_entity_poly.pdbx_seq_one_letter_code
_entity_poly.pdbx_strand_id
1 'polypeptide(L)'
;MLSRGEIREKSRIDHVFSYSGSENVVCPYFFFAALLGSPEDETAFKSLRQSETTGRPLGSEQWIEQLEKVTGRALKPQKRGPKKSEQEDK
;
A
#
# COMPACT_ATOMS: atom_id res chain seq x y z
N MET A 1 -20.50 -46.71 34.82
CA MET A 1 -20.49 -45.23 34.78
C MET A 1 -19.26 -44.79 34.00
N LEU A 2 -19.42 -44.45 32.72
CA LEU A 2 -18.34 -44.00 31.85
C LEU A 2 -18.29 -42.47 31.93
N SER A 3 -17.22 -41.94 32.53
CA SER A 3 -17.02 -40.49 32.68
C SER A 3 -16.69 -39.87 31.33
N ARG A 4 -17.43 -38.80 31.02
CA ARG A 4 -17.40 -38.04 29.77
C ARG A 4 -16.04 -37.38 29.56
N GLY A 5 -15.57 -37.41 28.32
CA GLY A 5 -14.29 -36.87 27.89
C GLY A 5 -14.18 -35.35 28.08
N GLU A 6 -13.07 -34.95 28.68
CA GLU A 6 -12.62 -33.57 28.84
C GLU A 6 -12.17 -33.05 27.46
N ILE A 7 -12.95 -32.16 26.87
CA ILE A 7 -12.64 -31.50 25.59
C ILE A 7 -11.53 -30.48 25.88
N ARG A 8 -10.31 -30.79 25.43
CA ARG A 8 -9.18 -29.85 25.42
C ARG A 8 -9.45 -28.76 24.38
N GLU A 9 -9.89 -27.61 24.86
CA GLU A 9 -10.00 -26.37 24.10
C GLU A 9 -8.58 -25.90 23.69
N LYS A 10 -8.22 -26.11 22.42
CA LYS A 10 -7.00 -25.54 21.85
C LYS A 10 -7.19 -24.02 21.79
N SER A 11 -6.57 -23.30 22.73
CA SER A 11 -6.23 -21.89 22.59
C SER A 11 -5.35 -21.72 21.35
N ARG A 12 -6.04 -21.51 20.23
CA ARG A 12 -5.50 -21.03 18.98
C ARG A 12 -5.47 -19.51 19.12
N ILE A 13 -4.30 -18.92 18.85
CA ILE A 13 -3.95 -17.49 18.97
C ILE A 13 -3.30 -17.19 20.32
N ASP A 14 -2.04 -17.61 20.47
CA ASP A 14 -1.03 -16.93 21.28
C ASP A 14 0.35 -17.35 20.73
N HIS A 15 0.59 -17.02 19.46
CA HIS A 15 1.96 -16.93 18.98
C HIS A 15 2.28 -15.45 18.79
N VAL A 16 2.22 -14.71 19.90
CA VAL A 16 2.89 -13.43 20.04
C VAL A 16 4.37 -13.72 19.79
N PHE A 17 4.87 -13.18 18.69
CA PHE A 17 6.21 -13.35 18.19
C PHE A 17 7.21 -12.84 19.25
N SER A 18 7.61 -13.71 20.17
CA SER A 18 8.64 -13.43 21.16
C SER A 18 9.98 -13.46 20.45
N TYR A 19 10.46 -12.28 20.06
CA TYR A 19 11.83 -12.09 19.60
C TYR A 19 12.73 -11.94 20.83
N SER A 20 13.24 -13.05 21.35
CA SER A 20 14.39 -13.03 22.26
C SER A 20 15.66 -12.98 21.41
N GLY A 21 16.13 -11.78 21.11
CA GLY A 21 17.34 -11.59 20.30
C GLY A 21 17.91 -10.21 20.53
N SER A 22 18.73 -10.10 21.58
CA SER A 22 19.56 -8.94 21.88
C SER A 22 20.72 -8.83 20.89
N GLU A 23 20.42 -8.52 19.63
CA GLU A 23 21.40 -8.07 18.64
C GLU A 23 20.74 -6.94 17.84
N ASN A 24 21.48 -5.84 17.63
CA ASN A 24 21.02 -4.69 16.88
C ASN A 24 20.80 -5.07 15.41
N VAL A 25 19.66 -5.69 15.11
CA VAL A 25 19.20 -5.91 13.75
C VAL A 25 18.79 -4.55 13.22
N VAL A 26 19.74 -3.86 12.57
CA VAL A 26 19.42 -2.73 11.70
C VAL A 26 18.67 -3.31 10.52
N CYS A 27 17.36 -3.45 10.69
CA CYS A 27 16.48 -3.78 9.58
C CYS A 27 16.66 -2.66 8.54
N PRO A 28 17.05 -2.95 7.29
CA PRO A 28 17.15 -1.94 6.24
C PRO A 28 15.79 -1.27 5.96
N TYR A 29 14.71 -1.85 6.49
CA TYR A 29 13.35 -1.34 6.47
C TYR A 29 12.91 -0.76 7.83
N PHE A 30 13.84 -0.37 8.72
CA PHE A 30 13.51 0.21 10.03
C PHE A 30 12.50 1.36 9.91
N PHE A 31 12.64 2.17 8.86
CA PHE A 31 11.71 3.25 8.54
C PHE A 31 10.31 2.75 8.15
N PHE A 32 10.22 1.59 7.48
CA PHE A 32 8.94 0.97 7.13
C PHE A 32 8.25 0.33 8.34
N ALA A 33 9.02 -0.30 9.24
CA ALA A 33 8.48 -0.79 10.50
C ALA A 33 7.93 0.36 11.37
N ALA A 34 8.63 1.50 11.40
CA ALA A 34 8.14 2.71 12.06
C ALA A 34 6.87 3.26 11.38
N LEU A 35 6.79 3.25 10.05
CA LEU A 35 5.60 3.64 9.29
C LEU A 35 4.39 2.76 9.66
N LEU A 36 4.56 1.43 9.70
CA LEU A 36 3.47 0.49 10.06
C LEU A 36 2.99 0.64 11.51
N GLY A 37 3.84 1.16 12.40
CA GLY A 37 3.48 1.46 13.79
C GLY A 37 2.90 2.86 14.01
N SER A 38 2.89 3.71 12.98
CA SER A 38 2.36 5.08 13.07
C SER A 38 0.83 5.08 12.94
N PRO A 39 0.13 6.05 13.55
CA PRO A 39 -1.33 6.15 13.40
C PRO A 39 -1.71 6.41 11.95
N GLU A 40 -2.82 5.80 11.50
CA GLU A 40 -3.31 5.97 10.13
C GLU A 40 -3.77 7.42 9.90
N ASP A 41 -3.19 8.07 8.90
CA ASP A 41 -3.68 9.34 8.37
C ASP A 41 -4.80 9.06 7.36
N GLU A 42 -6.05 9.25 7.80
CA GLU A 42 -7.23 9.06 6.95
C GLU A 42 -7.19 9.90 5.67
N THR A 43 -6.59 11.09 5.71
CA THR A 43 -6.53 11.98 4.54
C THR A 43 -5.57 11.42 3.51
N ALA A 44 -4.38 11.00 3.94
CA ALA A 44 -3.39 10.33 3.10
C ALA A 44 -3.96 9.01 2.53
N PHE A 45 -4.68 8.24 3.35
CA PHE A 45 -5.33 7.01 2.92
C PHE A 45 -6.38 7.24 1.83
N LYS A 46 -7.26 8.24 2.01
CA LYS A 46 -8.29 8.59 1.00
C LYS A 46 -7.65 9.03 -0.31
N SER A 47 -6.62 9.87 -0.26
CA SER A 47 -5.87 10.28 -1.45
C SER A 47 -5.25 9.09 -2.17
N LEU A 48 -4.63 8.16 -1.43
CA LEU A 48 -4.04 6.94 -1.99
C LEU A 48 -5.08 6.11 -2.75
N ARG A 49 -6.24 5.86 -2.14
CA ARG A 49 -7.34 5.10 -2.78
C ARG A 49 -7.89 5.77 -4.05
N GLN A 50 -8.01 7.09 -4.06
CA GLN A 50 -8.43 7.83 -5.26
C GLN A 50 -7.38 7.73 -6.38
N SER A 51 -6.11 7.78 -6.00
CA SER A 51 -4.99 7.68 -6.95
C SER A 51 -4.90 6.31 -7.61
N GLU A 52 -5.18 5.22 -6.87
CA GLU A 52 -5.29 3.85 -7.39
C GLU A 52 -6.31 3.77 -8.54
N THR A 53 -7.46 4.42 -8.36
CA THR A 53 -8.54 4.45 -9.38
C THR A 53 -8.08 5.14 -10.67
N THR A 54 -7.30 6.21 -10.54
CA THR A 54 -6.84 7.00 -11.69
C THR A 54 -5.54 6.45 -12.29
N GLY A 55 -4.84 5.56 -11.56
CA GLY A 55 -3.50 5.08 -11.90
C GLY A 55 -2.41 6.16 -11.82
N ARG A 56 -2.69 7.31 -11.20
CA ARG A 56 -1.74 8.43 -11.11
C ARG A 56 -0.91 8.31 -9.84
N PRO A 57 0.43 8.37 -9.92
CA PRO A 57 1.27 8.29 -8.75
C PRO A 57 1.10 9.54 -7.87
N LEU A 58 1.06 9.36 -6.54
CA LEU A 58 1.07 10.44 -5.56
C LEU A 58 2.50 10.73 -5.11
N GLY A 59 2.88 12.01 -5.08
CA GLY A 59 4.19 12.44 -4.61
C GLY A 59 4.51 13.86 -5.07
N SER A 60 5.74 14.29 -4.80
CA SER A 60 6.24 15.56 -5.33
C SER A 60 6.47 15.47 -6.85
N GLU A 61 6.36 16.60 -7.54
CA GLU A 61 6.65 16.70 -8.98
C GLU A 61 8.05 16.15 -9.32
N GLN A 62 9.04 16.42 -8.47
CA GLN A 62 10.41 15.93 -8.62
C GLN A 62 10.49 14.40 -8.60
N TRP A 63 9.74 13.76 -7.69
CA TRP A 63 9.69 12.31 -7.60
C TRP A 63 8.97 11.70 -8.81
N ILE A 64 7.90 12.34 -9.30
CA ILE A 64 7.21 11.92 -10.52
C ILE A 64 8.14 12.00 -11.72
N GLU A 65 8.92 13.08 -11.87
CA GLU A 65 9.92 13.21 -12.95
C GLU A 65 10.99 12.11 -12.90
N GLN A 66 11.45 11.75 -11.70
CA GLN A 66 12.37 10.63 -11.52
C GLN A 66 11.74 9.31 -11.93
N LEU A 67 10.48 9.07 -11.56
CA LEU A 67 9.74 7.88 -11.98
C LEU A 67 9.56 7.82 -13.50
N GLU A 68 9.23 8.94 -14.16
CA GLU A 68 9.13 8.99 -15.62
C GLU A 68 10.47 8.65 -16.29
N LYS A 69 11.60 9.13 -15.75
CA LYS A 69 12.94 8.79 -16.24
C LYS A 69 13.26 7.30 -16.11
N VAL A 70 12.91 6.69 -14.98
CA VAL A 70 13.20 5.26 -14.72
C VAL A 70 12.29 4.36 -15.54
N THR A 71 11.01 4.73 -15.69
CA THR A 71 10.02 3.89 -16.36
C THR A 71 9.92 4.14 -17.86
N GLY A 72 10.44 5.27 -18.35
CA GLY A 72 10.30 5.71 -19.75
C GLY A 72 8.86 6.03 -20.15
N ARG A 73 7.94 6.16 -19.18
CA ARG A 73 6.51 6.43 -19.42
C ARG A 73 6.17 7.84 -18.98
N ALA A 74 5.24 8.48 -19.67
CA ALA A 74 4.63 9.72 -19.22
C ALA A 74 3.59 9.40 -18.13
N LEU A 75 3.87 9.80 -16.89
CA LEU A 75 3.01 9.64 -15.72
C LEU A 75 2.27 10.94 -15.38
N LYS A 76 2.86 12.10 -15.74
CA LYS A 76 2.24 13.41 -15.56
C LYS A 76 0.94 13.53 -16.37
N PRO A 77 -0.03 14.35 -15.90
CA PRO A 77 -1.23 14.64 -16.67
C PRO A 77 -0.88 15.23 -18.03
N GLN A 78 -1.21 14.52 -19.10
CA GLN A 78 -1.11 15.02 -20.45
C GLN A 78 -2.42 15.68 -20.89
N LYS A 79 -2.34 16.56 -21.90
CA LYS A 79 -3.52 17.16 -22.53
C LYS A 79 -4.45 16.05 -23.01
N ARG A 80 -5.75 16.20 -22.74
CA ARG A 80 -6.78 15.32 -23.28
C ARG A 80 -6.65 15.28 -24.81
N GLY A 81 -6.83 14.09 -25.40
CA GLY A 81 -6.82 13.93 -26.85
C GLY A 81 -7.86 14.83 -27.54
N PRO A 82 -7.69 15.09 -28.84
CA PRO A 82 -8.61 15.92 -29.61
C PRO A 82 -10.06 15.48 -29.45
N LYS A 83 -10.99 16.42 -29.28
CA LYS A 83 -12.42 16.12 -29.30
C LYS A 83 -12.74 15.52 -30.67
N LYS A 84 -13.35 14.33 -30.72
CA LYS A 84 -13.83 13.75 -31.98
C LYS A 84 -14.79 14.76 -32.62
N SER A 85 -14.47 15.21 -33.83
CA SER A 85 -15.44 15.94 -34.65
C SER A 85 -16.57 14.97 -34.99
N GLU A 86 -17.81 15.42 -34.81
CA GLU A 86 -18.99 14.74 -35.34
C GLU A 86 -18.77 14.58 -36.85
N GLN A 87 -18.39 13.38 -37.30
CA GLN A 87 -18.49 13.05 -38.70
C GLN A 87 -19.99 12.91 -38.96
N GLU A 88 -20.54 13.89 -39.67
CA GLU A 88 -21.88 13.81 -40.25
C GLU A 88 -21.94 12.51 -41.08
N ASP A 89 -22.75 11.56 -40.62
CA ASP A 89 -23.19 10.42 -41.44
C ASP A 89 -23.81 10.99 -42.73
N LYS A 90 -23.14 10.73 -43.86
CA LYS A 90 -23.64 11.01 -45.20
C LYS A 90 -23.90 9.71 -45.94
#